data_AF-A0A7S1KXN1-F1
#
_entry.id   AF-A0A7S1KXN1-F1
#
_cell.length_a   1.000
_cell.length_b   1.000
_cell.length_c   1.000
_cell.angle_alpha   90.00
_cell.angle_beta   90.00
_cell.angle_gamma   90.00
#
_symmetry.space_group_name_H-M   'P 1'
#
loop_
_entity.id
_entity.type
_entity.pdbx_description
1 polymer ?
#
loop_
_entity_poly.entity_id
_entity_poly.type
_entity_poly.pdbx_seq_one_letter_code
_entity_poly.pdbx_strand_id
1 'polypeptide(L)'
;VLLNMLIGVMCEVIQVVAGAEKEALMAQTLKDKVATVVTNVVADGGSIDPVGFSAMIHDPDLMEALVEAEIDVFQLVEFADCIFDGKEAIGFDRLVEELLQFRSDKRATVADLIASRRLMVAELGAMLWHGGAAPAPAPE
;
A
#
# COMPACT_ATOMS: atom_id res chain seq x y z
N VAL A 1 -23.72 22.56 31.51
CA VAL A 1 -22.36 21.97 31.54
C VAL A 1 -22.34 20.57 30.90
N LEU A 2 -23.20 19.64 31.31
CA LEU A 2 -23.29 18.29 30.70
C LEU A 2 -23.61 18.31 29.19
N LEU A 3 -24.48 19.20 28.74
CA LEU A 3 -24.80 19.37 27.32
C LEU A 3 -23.56 19.68 26.47
N ASN A 4 -22.63 20.49 26.98
CA ASN A 4 -21.42 20.85 26.24
C ASN A 4 -20.42 19.68 26.17
N MET A 5 -20.37 18.81 27.19
CA MET A 5 -19.56 17.60 27.13
C MET A 5 -20.17 16.54 26.19
N LEU A 6 -21.51 16.40 26.17
CA LEU A 6 -22.22 15.54 25.23
C LEU A 6 -22.03 15.98 23.77
N ILE A 7 -22.10 17.28 23.50
CA ILE A 7 -21.81 17.82 22.16
C ILE A 7 -20.36 17.50 21.76
N GLY A 8 -19.41 17.58 22.68
CA GLY A 8 -18.02 17.20 22.44
C GLY A 8 -17.88 15.74 21.97
N VAL A 9 -18.51 14.79 22.67
CA VAL A 9 -18.49 13.36 22.30
C VAL A 9 -19.18 13.13 20.94
N MET A 10 -20.28 13.82 20.66
CA MET A 10 -20.97 13.69 19.36
C MET A 10 -20.09 14.19 18.21
N CYS A 11 -19.42 15.33 18.38
CA CYS A 11 -18.49 15.86 17.38
C CYS A 11 -17.33 14.89 17.12
N GLU A 12 -16.80 14.26 18.16
CA GLU A 12 -15.71 13.27 18.02
C GLU A 12 -16.17 12.04 17.22
N VAL A 13 -17.34 11.47 17.53
CA VAL A 13 -17.88 10.33 16.78
C VAL A 13 -18.16 10.71 15.33
N ILE A 14 -18.74 11.89 15.07
CA ILE A 14 -19.00 12.36 13.70
C ILE A 14 -17.68 12.51 12.93
N GLN A 15 -16.63 13.04 13.55
CA GLN A 15 -15.31 13.16 12.91
C GLN A 15 -14.70 11.79 12.57
N VAL A 16 -14.82 10.81 13.48
CA VAL A 16 -14.34 9.45 13.23
C VAL A 16 -15.10 8.78 12.09
N VAL A 17 -16.43 8.88 12.07
CA VAL A 17 -17.27 8.30 11.01
C VAL A 17 -17.01 8.99 9.68
N ALA A 18 -16.98 10.33 9.65
CA ALA A 18 -16.69 11.09 8.44
C ALA A 18 -15.30 10.79 7.88
N GLY A 19 -14.30 10.60 8.75
CA GLY A 19 -12.98 10.15 8.36
C GLY A 19 -13.03 8.77 7.68
N ALA A 20 -13.66 7.79 8.31
CA ALA A 20 -13.77 6.44 7.78
C ALA A 20 -14.56 6.38 6.44
N GLU A 21 -15.64 7.15 6.32
CA GLU A 21 -16.40 7.27 5.06
C GLU A 21 -15.58 7.92 3.96
N LYS A 22 -14.85 9.00 4.27
CA LYS A 22 -13.94 9.66 3.32
C LYS A 22 -12.90 8.66 2.81
N GLU A 23 -12.27 7.89 3.70
CA GLU A 23 -11.27 6.89 3.33
C GLU A 23 -11.84 5.80 2.42
N ALA A 24 -13.03 5.27 2.74
CA ALA A 24 -13.68 4.25 1.93
C ALA A 24 -14.01 4.76 0.52
N LEU A 25 -14.50 6.01 0.42
CA LEU A 25 -14.85 6.63 -0.85
C LEU A 25 -13.62 6.93 -1.71
N MET A 26 -12.53 7.37 -1.08
CA MET A 26 -11.23 7.57 -1.76
C MET A 26 -10.67 6.25 -2.28
N ALA A 27 -10.66 5.19 -1.47
CA ALA A 27 -10.18 3.87 -1.89
C ALA A 27 -11.01 3.30 -3.06
N GLN A 28 -12.33 3.48 -3.02
CA GLN A 28 -13.21 3.06 -4.11
C GLN A 28 -12.94 3.87 -5.39
N THR A 29 -12.80 5.19 -5.27
CA THR A 29 -12.53 6.08 -6.41
C THR A 29 -11.18 5.73 -7.06
N LEU A 30 -10.15 5.47 -6.25
CA LEU A 30 -8.86 5.00 -6.74
C LEU A 30 -9.02 3.67 -7.48
N LYS A 31 -9.73 2.69 -6.90
CA LYS A 31 -9.97 1.39 -7.53
C LYS A 31 -10.65 1.54 -8.90
N ASP A 32 -11.66 2.40 -9.01
CA ASP A 32 -12.41 2.63 -10.25
C ASP A 32 -11.54 3.32 -11.33
N LYS A 33 -10.73 4.31 -10.94
CA LYS A 33 -9.79 4.99 -11.85
C LYS A 33 -8.68 4.04 -12.31
N VAL A 34 -8.07 3.28 -11.40
CA VAL A 34 -7.05 2.26 -11.74
C VAL A 34 -7.66 1.20 -12.67
N ALA A 35 -8.88 0.73 -12.43
CA ALA A 35 -9.53 -0.25 -13.30
C ALA A 35 -9.69 0.26 -14.75
N THR A 36 -10.05 1.53 -14.90
CA THR A 36 -10.20 2.19 -16.21
C THR A 36 -8.86 2.23 -16.95
N VAL A 37 -7.79 2.61 -16.26
CA VAL A 37 -6.45 2.75 -16.84
C VAL A 37 -5.83 1.38 -17.14
N VAL A 38 -6.03 0.39 -16.27
CA VAL A 38 -5.58 -0.99 -16.49
C VAL A 38 -6.23 -1.59 -17.72
N THR A 39 -7.52 -1.34 -17.95
CA THR A 39 -8.22 -1.83 -19.14
C THR A 39 -7.62 -1.29 -20.45
N ASN A 40 -6.99 -0.11 -20.41
CA ASN A 40 -6.32 0.50 -21.56
C ASN A 40 -4.92 -0.10 -21.81
N VAL A 41 -4.24 -0.59 -20.78
CA VAL A 41 -2.86 -1.10 -20.85
C VAL A 41 -2.82 -2.62 -20.99
N VAL A 42 -3.77 -3.32 -20.36
CA VAL A 42 -3.87 -4.78 -20.35
C VAL A 42 -5.26 -5.17 -20.84
N ALA A 43 -5.33 -5.74 -22.04
CA ALA A 43 -6.56 -6.36 -22.53
C ALA A 43 -6.92 -7.56 -21.62
N ASP A 44 -8.17 -7.59 -21.12
CA ASP A 44 -8.75 -8.67 -20.30
C ASP A 44 -8.25 -8.84 -18.84
N GLY A 45 -7.89 -7.76 -18.14
CA GLY A 45 -7.71 -7.83 -16.67
C GLY A 45 -6.59 -8.77 -16.22
N GLY A 46 -5.60 -8.97 -17.10
CA GLY A 46 -4.42 -9.76 -16.84
C GLY A 46 -3.48 -9.15 -15.80
N SER A 47 -2.41 -9.88 -15.52
CA SER A 47 -1.36 -9.40 -14.61
C SER A 47 -0.62 -8.20 -15.21
N ILE A 48 -0.27 -7.24 -14.35
CA ILE A 48 0.45 -6.01 -14.69
C ILE A 48 1.92 -6.28 -14.42
N ASP A 49 2.76 -6.03 -15.42
CA ASP A 49 4.22 -6.10 -15.32
C ASP A 49 4.82 -4.71 -15.01
N PRO A 50 6.11 -4.62 -14.63
CA PRO A 50 6.75 -3.34 -14.32
C PRO A 50 6.70 -2.33 -15.48
N VAL A 51 6.74 -2.82 -16.73
CA VAL A 51 6.69 -1.96 -17.92
C VAL A 51 5.30 -1.37 -18.11
N GLY A 52 4.25 -2.19 -17.98
CA GLY A 52 2.85 -1.76 -18.01
C GLY A 52 2.54 -0.79 -16.87
N PHE A 53 3.02 -1.06 -15.66
CA PHE A 53 2.89 -0.14 -14.53
C PHE A 53 3.58 1.20 -14.79
N SER A 54 4.78 1.20 -15.37
CA SER A 54 5.45 2.43 -15.78
C SER A 54 4.62 3.19 -16.82
N ALA A 55 3.99 2.51 -17.78
CA ALA A 55 3.12 3.17 -18.76
C ALA A 55 1.87 3.78 -18.10
N MET A 56 1.27 3.08 -17.12
CA MET A 56 0.12 3.56 -16.36
C MET A 56 0.43 4.84 -15.57
N ILE A 57 1.59 4.94 -14.91
CA ILE A 57 1.96 6.14 -14.13
C ILE A 57 2.07 7.40 -15.00
N HIS A 58 2.29 7.27 -16.31
CA HIS A 58 2.31 8.42 -17.22
C HIS A 58 0.92 8.86 -17.67
N ASP A 59 -0.13 8.11 -17.32
CA ASP A 59 -1.50 8.49 -17.60
C ASP A 59 -1.95 9.64 -16.67
N PRO A 60 -2.39 10.78 -17.23
CA PRO A 60 -2.74 11.95 -16.43
C PRO A 60 -3.96 11.71 -15.53
N ASP A 61 -4.90 10.86 -15.95
CA ASP A 61 -6.11 10.57 -15.17
C ASP A 61 -5.76 9.68 -13.96
N LEU A 62 -4.82 8.73 -14.14
CA LEU A 62 -4.27 7.97 -13.01
C LEU A 62 -3.49 8.86 -12.04
N MET A 63 -2.66 9.78 -12.56
CA MET A 63 -1.88 10.69 -11.73
C MET A 63 -2.77 11.58 -10.86
N GLU A 64 -3.86 12.10 -11.41
CA GLU A 64 -4.85 12.84 -10.65
C GLU A 64 -5.50 11.96 -9.58
N ALA A 65 -5.83 10.70 -9.90
CA ALA A 65 -6.37 9.72 -8.95
C ALA A 65 -5.44 9.49 -7.75
N LEU A 66 -4.14 9.31 -8.01
CA LEU A 66 -3.14 9.02 -6.98
C LEU A 66 -2.96 10.22 -6.05
N VAL A 67 -2.93 11.43 -6.60
CA VAL A 67 -2.85 12.67 -5.80
C VAL A 67 -4.11 12.87 -4.96
N GLU A 68 -5.29 12.66 -5.55
CA GLU A 68 -6.57 12.71 -4.81
C GLU A 68 -6.63 11.68 -3.68
N ALA A 69 -6.05 10.50 -3.89
CA ALA A 69 -5.94 9.44 -2.89
C ALA A 69 -4.84 9.69 -1.83
N GLU A 70 -4.16 10.85 -1.87
CA GLU A 70 -3.05 11.22 -0.96
C GLU A 70 -1.85 10.25 -1.04
N ILE A 71 -1.66 9.60 -2.20
CA ILE A 71 -0.52 8.72 -2.47
C ILE A 71 0.68 9.56 -2.92
N ASP A 72 1.85 9.33 -2.30
CA ASP A 72 3.09 9.95 -2.73
C ASP A 72 3.61 9.23 -3.98
N VAL A 73 3.37 9.84 -5.15
CA VAL A 73 3.80 9.28 -6.44
C VAL A 73 5.32 9.26 -6.58
N PHE A 74 6.04 10.21 -5.99
CA PHE A 74 7.50 10.23 -6.06
C PHE A 74 8.07 9.01 -5.31
N GLN A 75 7.56 8.77 -4.11
CA GLN A 75 7.90 7.59 -3.33
C GLN A 75 7.47 6.30 -4.07
N LEU A 76 6.28 6.28 -4.66
CA LEU A 76 5.79 5.12 -5.41
C LEU A 76 6.74 4.70 -6.55
N VAL A 77 7.33 5.66 -7.28
CA VAL A 77 8.28 5.39 -8.36
C VAL A 77 9.64 4.91 -7.80
N GLU A 78 10.12 5.51 -6.71
CA GLU A 78 11.37 5.12 -6.06
C GLU A 78 11.30 3.70 -5.49
N PHE A 79 10.14 3.30 -4.96
CA PHE A 79 9.88 1.99 -4.37
C PHE A 79 9.05 1.08 -5.27
N ALA A 80 9.05 1.32 -6.59
CA ALA A 80 8.28 0.51 -7.53
C ALA A 80 8.67 -0.97 -7.47
N ASP A 81 9.95 -1.28 -7.23
CA ASP A 81 10.44 -2.66 -7.05
C ASP A 81 9.77 -3.38 -5.85
N CYS A 82 9.38 -2.63 -4.81
CA CYS A 82 8.68 -3.19 -3.65
C CYS A 82 7.23 -3.59 -3.96
N ILE A 83 6.59 -2.95 -4.94
CA ILE A 83 5.21 -3.26 -5.36
C ILE A 83 5.13 -4.68 -5.92
N PHE A 84 6.18 -5.12 -6.62
CA PHE A 84 6.23 -6.41 -7.28
C PHE A 84 6.81 -7.52 -6.39
N ASP A 85 7.55 -7.19 -5.34
CA ASP A 85 8.14 -8.15 -4.38
C ASP A 85 8.90 -9.29 -5.10
N GLY A 86 9.67 -8.93 -6.13
CA GLY A 86 10.44 -9.88 -6.96
C GLY A 86 9.60 -10.72 -7.94
N LYS A 87 8.31 -10.45 -8.11
CA LYS A 87 7.44 -11.11 -9.10
C LYS A 87 7.51 -10.41 -10.44
N GLU A 88 7.39 -11.18 -11.53
CA GLU A 88 7.37 -10.63 -12.90
C GLU A 88 6.08 -9.86 -13.21
N ALA A 89 4.98 -10.17 -12.51
CA ALA A 89 3.71 -9.47 -12.65
C ALA A 89 2.82 -9.63 -11.41
N ILE A 90 1.90 -8.68 -11.20
CA ILE A 90 0.90 -8.70 -10.11
C ILE A 90 -0.51 -8.53 -10.66
N GLY A 91 -1.50 -9.11 -9.97
CA GLY A 91 -2.91 -8.92 -10.33
C GLY A 91 -3.43 -7.54 -9.94
N PHE A 92 -4.54 -7.14 -10.56
CA PHE A 92 -5.19 -5.84 -10.32
C PHE A 92 -5.50 -5.56 -8.85
N ASP A 93 -6.19 -6.49 -8.16
CA ASP A 93 -6.55 -6.26 -6.75
C ASP A 93 -5.31 -6.09 -5.87
N ARG A 94 -4.22 -6.84 -6.17
CA ARG A 94 -2.96 -6.70 -5.46
C ARG A 94 -2.30 -5.35 -5.73
N LEU A 95 -2.30 -4.89 -6.99
CA LEU A 95 -1.77 -3.57 -7.32
C LEU A 95 -2.50 -2.47 -6.54
N VAL A 96 -3.84 -2.52 -6.49
CA VAL A 96 -4.63 -1.53 -5.74
C VAL A 96 -4.31 -1.57 -4.24
N GLU A 97 -4.17 -2.77 -3.66
CA GLU A 97 -3.72 -2.92 -2.27
C GLU A 97 -2.35 -2.27 -2.04
N GLU A 98 -1.37 -2.53 -2.92
CA GLU A 98 -0.02 -1.96 -2.82
C GLU A 98 -0.05 -0.43 -2.95
N LEU A 99 -0.80 0.12 -3.90
CA LEU A 99 -0.96 1.57 -4.08
C LEU A 99 -1.52 2.25 -2.82
N LEU A 100 -2.52 1.63 -2.18
CA LEU A 100 -3.07 2.13 -0.92
C LEU A 100 -2.06 2.07 0.24
N GLN A 101 -1.00 1.26 0.15
CA GLN A 101 0.06 1.24 1.15
C GLN A 101 0.96 2.48 1.10
N PHE A 102 1.08 3.13 -0.06
CA PHE A 102 1.87 4.35 -0.27
C PHE A 102 1.12 5.64 0.06
N ARG A 103 -0.05 5.54 0.72
CA ARG A 103 -0.78 6.71 1.20
C ARG A 103 0.03 7.44 2.27
N SER A 104 0.21 8.74 2.09
CA SER A 104 1.05 9.59 2.95
C SER A 104 0.56 9.66 4.40
N ASP A 105 -0.75 9.50 4.64
CA ASP A 105 -1.36 9.48 5.98
C ASP A 105 -1.60 8.05 6.52
N LYS A 106 -0.91 7.03 5.97
CA LYS A 106 -0.96 5.68 6.54
C LYS A 106 -0.15 5.64 7.84
N ARG A 107 -0.83 5.54 8.98
CA ARG A 107 -0.17 5.36 10.29
C ARG A 107 0.44 3.96 10.38
N ALA A 108 1.76 3.90 10.55
CA ALA A 108 2.44 2.64 10.84
C ALA A 108 1.92 2.02 12.15
N THR A 109 1.56 0.75 12.09
CA THR A 109 1.07 -0.03 13.23
C THR A 109 2.21 -0.81 13.88
N VAL A 110 1.97 -1.31 15.11
CA VAL A 110 2.90 -2.24 15.77
C VAL A 110 3.10 -3.51 14.92
N ALA A 111 2.09 -3.94 14.16
CA ALA A 111 2.20 -5.07 13.25
C ALA A 111 3.23 -4.79 12.14
N ASP A 112 3.23 -3.59 11.56
CA ASP A 112 4.20 -3.16 10.55
C ASP A 112 5.64 -3.15 11.12
N LEU A 113 5.81 -2.68 12.36
CA LEU A 113 7.11 -2.72 13.06
C LEU A 113 7.59 -4.15 13.33
N ILE A 114 6.68 -5.06 13.72
CA ILE A 114 7.02 -6.47 13.92
C ILE A 114 7.38 -7.13 12.59
N ALA A 115 6.64 -6.83 11.51
CA ALA A 115 6.93 -7.34 10.17
C ALA A 115 8.32 -6.87 9.70
N SER A 116 8.61 -5.57 9.85
CA SER A 116 9.92 -4.99 9.55
C SER A 116 11.04 -5.68 10.36
N ARG A 117 10.86 -5.86 11.68
CA ARG A 117 11.83 -6.58 12.52
C ARG A 117 12.05 -8.02 12.06
N ARG A 118 10.98 -8.75 11.72
CA ARG A 118 11.07 -10.14 11.24
C ARG A 118 11.87 -10.22 9.94
N LEU A 119 11.58 -9.33 9.00
CA LEU A 119 12.29 -9.24 7.72
C LEU A 119 13.78 -8.92 7.96
N MET A 120 14.09 -7.89 8.75
CA MET A 120 15.48 -7.53 9.07
C MET A 120 16.25 -8.68 9.71
N VAL A 121 15.65 -9.41 10.66
CA VAL A 121 16.29 -10.56 11.32
C VAL A 121 16.51 -11.71 10.33
N ALA A 122 15.56 -11.95 9.43
CA ALA A 122 15.68 -12.98 8.39
C ALA A 122 16.82 -12.65 7.41
N GLU A 123 16.84 -11.43 6.89
CA GLU A 123 17.86 -10.97 5.93
C GLU A 123 19.26 -10.90 6.55
N LEU A 124 19.39 -10.30 7.75
CA LEU A 124 20.67 -10.25 8.45
C LEU A 124 21.16 -11.65 8.85
N GLY A 125 20.23 -12.54 9.22
CA GLY A 125 20.52 -13.95 9.45
C GLY A 125 21.09 -14.59 8.18
N ALA A 126 20.38 -14.50 7.07
CA ALA A 126 20.82 -15.03 5.76
C ALA A 126 22.20 -14.50 5.34
N MET A 127 22.46 -13.21 5.53
CA MET A 127 23.75 -12.58 5.24
C MET A 127 24.88 -13.12 6.12
N LEU A 128 24.63 -13.37 7.41
CA LEU A 128 25.61 -13.97 8.32
C LEU A 128 25.95 -15.43 7.93
N TRP A 129 24.98 -16.18 7.39
CA TRP A 129 25.22 -17.57 6.94
C TRP A 129 26.10 -17.68 5.70
N HIS A 130 26.12 -16.67 4.83
CA HIS A 130 27.02 -16.64 3.66
C HIS A 130 28.50 -16.40 4.03
N GLY A 131 28.81 -16.05 5.29
CA GLY A 131 30.17 -15.92 5.82
C GLY A 131 30.71 -17.11 6.63
N GLY A 132 29.89 -18.11 6.97
CA GLY A 132 30.33 -19.28 7.73
C GLY A 132 29.19 -20.13 8.31
N ALA A 133 29.18 -21.42 7.93
CA ALA A 133 28.51 -22.60 8.50
C ALA A 133 27.17 -22.42 9.27
N ALA A 134 26.09 -22.99 8.70
CA ALA A 134 24.74 -23.11 9.28
C ALA A 134 24.69 -23.65 10.72
N PRO A 135 23.75 -23.21 11.58
CA PRO A 135 23.60 -23.75 12.92
C PRO A 135 22.70 -24.98 12.87
N ALA A 136 23.04 -26.01 13.64
CA ALA A 136 22.19 -27.19 13.78
C ALA A 136 20.79 -26.81 14.31
N PRO A 137 19.73 -27.50 13.88
CA PRO A 137 18.38 -27.26 14.40
C PRO A 137 18.36 -27.49 15.92
N ALA A 138 17.74 -26.56 16.64
CA ALA A 138 17.55 -26.65 18.09
C ALA A 138 16.71 -27.90 18.43
N PRO A 139 17.07 -28.67 19.46
CA PRO A 139 16.25 -29.79 19.91
C PRO A 139 14.95 -29.25 20.53
N GLU A 140 13.84 -29.90 20.18
CA GLU A 140 12.51 -29.72 20.78
C GLU A 140 12.52 -29.93 22.31
#